data_AF-A0A8X6Y238-F1
#
_entry.id   AF-A0A8X6Y238-F1
#
_cell.length_a   1.000
_cell.length_b   1.000
_cell.length_c   1.000
_cell.angle_alpha   90.00
_cell.angle_beta   90.00
_cell.angle_gamma   90.00
#
_symmetry.space_group_name_H-M   'P 1'
#
loop_
_entity.id
_entity.type
_entity.pdbx_description
1 polymer ?
#
loop_
_entity_poly.entity_id
_entity_poly.type
_entity_poly.pdbx_seq_one_letter_code
_entity_poly.pdbx_strand_id
1 'polypeptide(L)'
;MRLLLHHVRGPISLEDLETVIVRDEDGDILEIKPCNTYTEACQVLGLLEDDSHWYQAMKEAAVSQSPAQLRNLFAILDTVCGLNKPITLWENHLEDMTEDFLLMERRNNPTENIEYCDEILMMY
;
A
#
# COMPACT_ATOMS: atom_id res chain seq x y z
N MET A 1 1.98 13.68 11.53
CA MET A 1 1.79 15.05 10.99
C MET A 1 2.66 16.10 11.70
N ARG A 2 4.02 16.03 11.64
CA ARG A 2 4.91 17.09 12.19
C ARG A 2 6.33 17.17 11.59
N LEU A 3 6.70 16.36 10.59
CA LEU A 3 8.12 16.27 10.16
C LEU A 3 8.49 17.19 8.99
N LEU A 4 7.54 17.63 8.16
CA LEU A 4 7.84 18.48 6.99
C LEU A 4 8.06 19.96 7.32
N LEU A 5 7.62 20.44 8.49
CA LEU A 5 7.72 21.87 8.84
C LEU A 5 9.11 22.30 9.33
N HIS A 6 10.04 21.37 9.58
CA HIS A 6 11.34 21.73 10.15
C HIS A 6 12.48 21.84 9.15
N HIS A 7 12.33 21.32 7.93
CA HIS A 7 13.40 21.30 6.94
C HIS A 7 13.24 22.29 5.78
N VAL A 8 12.06 22.92 5.63
CA VAL A 8 11.80 23.80 4.48
C VAL A 8 11.11 25.09 4.95
N ARG A 9 11.80 26.22 4.81
CA ARG A 9 11.18 27.57 4.88
C ARG A 9 10.26 27.70 3.64
N GLY A 10 8.95 27.85 3.86
CA GLY A 10 7.89 27.87 2.83
C GLY A 10 8.01 28.97 1.76
N PRO A 11 7.01 29.17 0.85
CA PRO A 11 5.58 28.74 0.88
C PRO A 11 5.35 27.34 0.25
N ILE A 12 4.31 26.52 0.45
CA ILE A 12 2.84 26.64 0.68
C ILE A 12 2.00 26.96 -0.57
N SER A 13 2.25 26.29 -1.69
CA SER A 13 1.28 26.11 -2.77
C SER A 13 1.54 24.81 -3.55
N LEU A 14 0.49 24.22 -4.14
CA LEU A 14 0.57 23.01 -4.99
C LEU A 14 1.41 23.26 -6.26
N GLU A 15 1.50 24.52 -6.69
CA GLU A 15 2.15 24.95 -7.93
C GLU A 15 3.69 25.01 -7.80
N ASP A 16 4.23 25.24 -6.59
CA ASP A 16 5.68 25.18 -6.34
C ASP A 16 6.23 23.75 -6.21
N LEU A 17 5.34 22.74 -6.13
CA LEU A 17 5.68 21.31 -6.04
C LEU A 17 5.80 20.64 -7.42
N GLU A 18 5.66 21.40 -8.50
CA GLU A 18 5.73 20.87 -9.88
C GLU A 18 7.07 20.23 -10.21
N THR A 19 8.15 20.48 -9.46
CA THR A 19 9.43 19.78 -9.63
C THR A 19 10.12 19.55 -8.29
N VAL A 20 10.30 18.28 -7.93
CA VAL A 20 11.13 17.89 -6.79
C VAL A 20 12.56 17.71 -7.26
N ILE A 21 13.48 18.39 -6.59
CA ILE A 21 14.93 18.26 -6.79
C ILE A 21 15.48 17.36 -5.68
N VAL A 22 15.82 16.13 -6.04
CA VAL A 22 16.56 15.21 -5.17
C VAL A 22 18.04 15.60 -5.22
N ARG A 23 18.65 15.77 -4.05
CA ARG A 23 20.08 16.09 -3.90
C ARG A 23 20.79 14.96 -3.16
N ASP A 24 22.08 14.77 -3.43
CA ASP A 24 22.92 13.88 -2.65
C ASP A 24 23.36 14.51 -1.31
N GLU A 25 24.13 13.75 -0.52
CA GLU A 25 24.67 14.20 0.76
C GLU A 25 25.69 15.35 0.62
N ASP A 26 26.30 15.51 -0.56
CA ASP A 26 27.26 16.56 -0.90
C ASP A 26 26.57 17.83 -1.47
N GLY A 27 25.26 17.75 -1.76
CA GLY A 27 24.40 18.83 -2.24
C GLY A 27 24.19 18.88 -3.77
N ASP A 28 24.73 17.91 -4.51
CA ASP A 28 24.61 17.79 -5.96
C ASP A 28 23.24 17.25 -6.38
N ILE A 29 22.73 17.72 -7.52
CA ILE A 29 21.40 17.35 -8.02
C ILE A 29 21.46 15.94 -8.62
N LEU A 30 20.70 15.02 -8.03
CA LEU A 30 20.56 13.63 -8.50
C LEU A 30 19.42 13.48 -9.49
N GLU A 31 18.24 14.01 -9.16
CA GLU A 31 17.03 13.82 -9.95
C GLU A 31 16.13 15.05 -9.86
N ILE A 32 15.58 15.48 -10.99
CA ILE A 32 14.54 16.52 -11.04
C ILE A 32 13.31 15.86 -11.62
N LYS A 33 12.30 15.61 -10.79
CA LYS A 33 11.09 14.91 -11.21
C LYS A 33 9.86 15.77 -11.02
N PRO A 34 9.03 15.95 -12.07
CA PRO A 34 7.79 16.67 -11.91
C PRO A 34 6.79 15.85 -11.11
N CYS A 35 6.20 16.47 -10.08
CA CYS A 35 5.26 15.81 -9.17
C CYS A 35 3.93 16.55 -9.20
N ASN A 36 2.84 15.84 -9.51
CA ASN A 36 1.51 16.43 -9.62
C ASN A 36 0.77 16.46 -8.27
N THR A 37 1.30 15.76 -7.27
CA THR A 37 0.72 15.67 -5.93
C THR A 37 1.77 15.82 -4.85
N TYR A 38 1.37 16.35 -3.70
CA TYR A 38 2.22 16.46 -2.52
C TYR A 38 2.78 15.08 -2.08
N THR A 39 1.97 14.02 -2.21
CA THR A 39 2.38 12.66 -1.89
C THR A 39 3.49 12.18 -2.82
N GLU A 40 3.35 12.38 -4.13
CA GLU A 40 4.39 12.03 -5.11
C GLU A 40 5.69 12.77 -4.83
N ALA A 41 5.61 14.05 -4.47
CA ALA A 41 6.77 14.82 -4.08
C ALA A 41 7.46 14.27 -2.82
N CYS A 42 6.67 13.88 -1.81
CA CYS A 42 7.21 13.24 -0.61
C CYS A 42 7.82 11.86 -0.90
N GLN A 43 7.27 11.10 -1.86
CA GLN A 43 7.85 9.82 -2.30
C GLN A 43 9.21 10.03 -2.98
N VAL A 44 9.31 11.01 -3.88
CA VAL A 44 10.55 11.33 -4.60
C VAL A 44 11.63 11.85 -3.65
N LEU A 45 11.25 12.63 -2.64
CA LEU A 45 12.17 13.09 -1.60
C LEU A 45 12.58 11.99 -0.60
N GLY A 46 12.06 10.75 -0.75
CA GLY A 46 12.31 9.67 0.21
C GLY A 46 11.78 9.96 1.62
N LEU A 47 10.80 10.86 1.73
CA LEU A 47 10.22 11.28 3.01
C LEU A 47 9.07 10.37 3.48
N LEU A 48 8.61 9.47 2.61
CA LEU A 48 7.64 8.45 2.95
C LEU A 48 8.38 7.13 3.18
N GLU A 49 8.15 6.52 4.33
CA GLU A 49 8.63 5.17 4.63
C GLU A 49 8.02 4.20 3.60
N ASP A 50 8.85 3.31 3.06
CA ASP A 50 8.42 2.28 2.12
C ASP A 50 7.43 1.31 2.81
N ASP A 51 6.32 0.99 2.13
CA ASP A 51 5.32 0.03 2.62
C ASP A 51 5.88 -1.41 2.67
N SER A 52 7.14 -1.62 2.28
CA SER A 52 7.95 -2.84 2.43
C SER A 52 7.74 -3.56 3.78
N HIS A 53 7.76 -2.83 4.90
CA HIS A 53 7.55 -3.47 6.20
C HIS A 53 6.13 -4.03 6.38
N TRP A 54 5.13 -3.36 5.82
CA TRP A 54 3.73 -3.82 5.85
C TRP A 54 3.52 -5.02 4.92
N TYR A 55 4.18 -5.03 3.77
CA TYR A 55 4.21 -6.17 2.87
C TYR A 55 4.79 -7.41 3.55
N GLN A 56 5.94 -7.26 4.20
CA GLN A 56 6.58 -8.37 4.89
C GLN A 56 5.73 -8.86 6.08
N ALA A 57 5.10 -7.96 6.82
CA ALA A 57 4.19 -8.32 7.91
C ALA A 57 2.95 -9.10 7.44
N MET A 58 2.31 -8.66 6.35
CA MET A 58 1.19 -9.37 5.74
C MET A 58 1.61 -10.76 5.21
N LYS A 59 2.78 -10.84 4.58
CA LYS A 59 3.34 -12.11 4.08
C LYS A 59 3.62 -13.11 5.20
N GLU A 60 4.16 -12.67 6.33
CA GLU A 60 4.39 -13.54 7.49
C GLU A 60 3.09 -13.99 8.14
N ALA A 61 2.12 -13.08 8.24
CA ALA A 61 0.79 -13.41 8.72
C ALA A 61 0.12 -14.46 7.82
N ALA A 62 0.27 -14.36 6.49
CA ALA A 62 -0.38 -15.27 5.54
C ALA A 62 0.02 -16.74 5.73
N VAL A 63 1.22 -17.00 6.27
CA VAL A 63 1.70 -18.35 6.55
C VAL A 63 1.00 -19.00 7.75
N SER A 64 0.47 -18.20 8.69
CA SER A 64 0.03 -18.69 10.00
C SER A 64 -1.37 -18.28 10.43
N GLN A 65 -1.97 -17.27 9.79
CA GLN A 65 -3.26 -16.70 10.14
C GLN A 65 -4.34 -17.17 9.18
N SER A 66 -5.59 -17.19 9.66
CA SER A 66 -6.73 -17.43 8.77
C SER A 66 -7.01 -16.22 7.86
N PRO A 67 -7.65 -16.42 6.70
CA PRO A 67 -8.03 -15.33 5.79
C PRO A 67 -8.82 -14.20 6.47
N ALA A 68 -9.72 -14.54 7.41
CA ALA A 68 -10.45 -13.56 8.20
C ALA A 68 -9.54 -12.71 9.11
N GLN A 69 -8.50 -13.31 9.69
CA GLN A 69 -7.51 -12.58 10.48
C GLN A 69 -6.60 -11.70 9.60
N LEU A 70 -6.28 -12.14 8.38
CA LEU A 70 -5.54 -11.33 7.41
C LEU A 70 -6.33 -10.09 6.97
N ARG A 71 -7.62 -10.23 6.69
CA ARG A 71 -8.49 -9.08 6.37
C ARG A 71 -8.55 -8.07 7.52
N ASN A 72 -8.60 -8.55 8.77
CA ASN A 72 -8.55 -7.68 9.94
C ASN A 72 -7.19 -6.98 10.08
N LEU A 73 -6.08 -7.67 9.84
CA LEU A 73 -4.75 -7.07 9.86
C LEU A 73 -4.64 -5.96 8.80
N PHE A 74 -5.10 -6.23 7.57
CA PHE A 74 -5.13 -5.23 6.51
C PHE A 74 -5.94 -3.99 6.91
N ALA A 75 -7.14 -4.16 7.47
CA ALA A 75 -7.97 -3.05 7.92
C ALA A 75 -7.30 -2.22 9.02
N ILE A 76 -6.53 -2.85 9.92
CA ILE A 76 -5.73 -2.13 10.94
C ILE A 76 -4.61 -1.33 10.27
N LEU A 77 -3.88 -1.93 9.32
CA LEU A 77 -2.80 -1.25 8.60
C LEU A 77 -3.33 -0.03 7.81
N ASP A 78 -4.44 -0.19 7.09
CA ASP A 78 -5.05 0.89 6.32
C ASP A 78 -5.52 2.06 7.22
N THR A 79 -6.09 1.75 8.38
CA THR A 79 -6.65 2.78 9.28
C THR A 79 -5.62 3.43 10.20
N VAL A 80 -4.57 2.72 10.61
CA VAL A 80 -3.62 3.17 11.64
C VAL A 80 -2.27 3.58 11.05
N CYS A 81 -1.80 2.86 10.05
CA CYS A 81 -0.42 2.97 9.59
C CYS A 81 -0.23 3.97 8.45
N GLY A 82 -1.31 4.45 7.83
CA GLY A 82 -1.24 5.43 6.75
C GLY A 82 -0.48 4.88 5.54
N LEU A 83 -0.93 3.73 5.04
CA LEU A 83 -0.35 3.05 3.89
C LEU A 83 -0.21 4.02 2.70
N ASN A 84 0.95 4.02 2.06
CA ASN A 84 1.15 4.83 0.86
C ASN A 84 0.41 4.23 -0.35
N LYS A 85 0.32 2.89 -0.41
CA LYS A 85 -0.27 2.13 -1.52
C LYS A 85 -1.16 0.98 -0.99
N PRO A 86 -2.29 1.28 -0.32
CA PRO A 86 -3.17 0.27 0.26
C PRO A 86 -3.74 -0.70 -0.78
N ILE A 87 -4.08 -0.21 -1.98
CA ILE A 87 -4.60 -1.03 -3.09
C ILE A 87 -3.55 -2.06 -3.53
N THR A 88 -2.29 -1.64 -3.69
CA THR A 88 -1.21 -2.56 -4.09
C THR A 88 -0.94 -3.61 -3.02
N LEU A 89 -1.00 -3.24 -1.73
CA LEU A 89 -0.87 -4.21 -0.65
C LEU A 89 -2.03 -5.21 -0.64
N TRP A 90 -3.25 -4.73 -0.89
CA TRP A 90 -4.45 -5.57 -0.98
C TRP A 90 -4.36 -6.58 -2.13
N GLU A 91 -4.08 -6.10 -3.35
CA GLU A 91 -3.98 -6.93 -4.56
C GLU A 91 -2.95 -8.07 -4.38
N ASN A 92 -1.81 -7.77 -3.76
CA ASN A 92 -0.76 -8.76 -3.53
C ASN A 92 -1.13 -9.87 -2.53
N HIS A 93 -2.10 -9.64 -1.65
CA HIS A 93 -2.52 -10.59 -0.62
C HIS A 93 -3.98 -11.05 -0.81
N LEU A 94 -4.57 -10.75 -1.96
CA LEU A 94 -5.98 -10.97 -2.24
C LEU A 94 -6.36 -12.44 -2.12
N GLU A 95 -5.55 -13.33 -2.70
CA GLU A 95 -5.76 -14.78 -2.67
C GLU A 95 -5.75 -15.29 -1.22
N ASP A 96 -4.70 -14.96 -0.45
CA ASP A 96 -4.57 -15.33 0.96
C ASP A 96 -5.77 -14.82 1.80
N MET A 97 -6.25 -13.62 1.51
CA MET A 97 -7.38 -13.00 2.19
C MET A 97 -8.74 -13.54 1.76
N THR A 98 -8.84 -14.34 0.70
CA THR A 98 -10.14 -14.82 0.17
C THR A 98 -10.25 -16.34 0.08
N GLU A 99 -9.24 -17.08 0.56
CA GLU A 99 -9.20 -18.53 0.56
C GLU A 99 -10.42 -19.17 1.25
N ASP A 100 -10.91 -18.58 2.35
CA ASP A 100 -12.07 -19.08 3.08
C ASP A 100 -13.37 -18.98 2.27
N PHE A 101 -13.53 -17.94 1.45
CA PHE A 101 -14.67 -17.80 0.54
C PHE A 101 -14.64 -18.85 -0.57
N LEU A 102 -13.45 -19.09 -1.15
CA LEU A 102 -13.29 -20.14 -2.16
C LEU A 102 -13.63 -21.52 -1.58
N LEU A 103 -13.19 -21.80 -0.36
CA LEU A 103 -13.53 -23.04 0.35
C LEU A 103 -15.02 -23.15 0.66
N MET A 104 -15.69 -22.04 0.99
CA MET A 104 -17.13 -22.00 1.22
C MET A 104 -17.90 -22.31 -0.07
N GLU A 105 -17.51 -21.72 -1.20
CA GLU A 105 -18.15 -21.96 -2.49
C GLU A 105 -17.94 -23.39 -2.99
N ARG A 106 -16.74 -23.95 -2.85
CA ARG A 106 -16.48 -25.36 -3.15
C ARG A 106 -17.31 -26.32 -2.29
N ARG A 107 -17.60 -25.95 -1.04
CA ARG A 107 -18.49 -26.73 -0.16
C ARG A 107 -19.95 -26.67 -0.61
N ASN A 108 -20.40 -25.52 -1.11
CA ASN A 108 -21.76 -25.33 -1.59
C ASN A 108 -21.98 -26.00 -2.96
N ASN A 109 -20.95 -26.05 -3.81
CA ASN A 109 -20.99 -26.55 -5.18
C ASN A 109 -19.93 -27.64 -5.44
N PRO A 110 -20.05 -28.83 -4.82
CA PRO A 110 -18.99 -29.87 -4.82
C PRO A 110 -18.72 -30.52 -6.18
N THR A 111 -19.56 -30.28 -7.19
CA THR A 111 -19.43 -30.82 -8.56
C THR A 111 -18.73 -29.88 -9.53
N GLU A 112 -18.52 -28.61 -9.16
CA GLU A 112 -17.88 -27.61 -10.01
C GLU A 112 -16.43 -27.38 -9.56
N ASN A 113 -15.49 -27.36 -10.51
CA ASN A 113 -14.12 -26.99 -10.25
C ASN A 113 -14.02 -25.46 -10.18
N ILE A 114 -14.36 -24.91 -9.02
CA ILE A 114 -14.33 -23.47 -8.76
C ILE A 114 -12.88 -23.05 -8.52
N GLU A 115 -12.36 -22.26 -9.45
CA GLU A 115 -11.07 -21.56 -9.37
C GLU A 115 -11.28 -20.11 -8.92
N TYR A 116 -10.20 -19.43 -8.52
CA TYR A 116 -10.27 -17.99 -8.29
C TYR A 116 -10.71 -17.29 -9.57
N CYS A 117 -11.90 -16.70 -9.53
CA CYS A 117 -12.49 -15.95 -10.62
C CYS A 117 -12.92 -14.58 -10.07
N ASP A 118 -12.92 -13.56 -10.93
CA ASP A 118 -13.31 -12.19 -10.56
C ASP A 118 -14.68 -12.13 -9.87
N GLU A 119 -15.57 -13.08 -10.13
CA GLU A 119 -16.90 -13.19 -9.50
C GLU A 119 -16.84 -13.47 -7.97
N ILE A 120 -15.85 -14.22 -7.48
CA ILE A 120 -15.64 -14.44 -6.03
C ILE A 120 -15.08 -13.16 -5.39
N LEU A 121 -14.29 -12.40 -6.15
CA LEU A 121 -13.72 -11.12 -5.74
C LEU A 121 -14.77 -9.99 -5.76
N MET A 122 -15.80 -10.09 -6.60
CA MET A 122 -16.94 -9.16 -6.67
C MET A 122 -17.94 -9.29 -5.50
N MET A 123 -17.74 -10.23 -4.56
CA MET A 123 -18.50 -10.25 -3.30
C MET A 123 -18.03 -9.18 -2.28
N TYR A 124 -17.11 -8.29 -2.70
CA TYR A 124 -16.61 -7.13 -1.95
C TYR A 124 -16.82 -5.82 -2.69
#